data_AF-A0A920ABJ5-F1
#
_entry.id   AF-A0A920ABJ5-F1
#
_cell.length_a   1.000
_cell.length_b   1.000
_cell.length_c   1.000
_cell.angle_alpha   90.00
_cell.angle_beta   90.00
_cell.angle_gamma   90.00
#
_symmetry.space_group_name_H-M   'P 1'
#
loop_
_entity.id
_entity.type
_entity.pdbx_description
1 polymer ?
#
loop_
_entity_poly.entity_id
_entity_poly.type
_entity_poly.pdbx_seq_one_letter_code
_entity_poly.pdbx_strand_id
1 'polypeptide(L)' 'MIEDLKVKTILVSQPEPKSGSSPYHELGKSQKVNVDFRSFIHLEPVAASDVRQQKVSFYRSHSRDTY' A
#
# COMPACT_ATOMS: atom_id res chain seq x y z
N MET A 1 28.07 -2.48 23.30
CA MET A 1 26.82 -3.24 23.48
C MET A 1 25.74 -2.48 22.73
N ILE A 2 25.19 -3.06 21.67
CA ILE A 2 24.02 -2.52 20.98
C ILE A 2 22.84 -3.11 21.75
N GLU A 3 22.01 -2.27 22.37
CA GLU A 3 20.77 -2.74 22.98
C GLU A 3 19.91 -3.45 21.92
N ASP A 4 19.32 -4.59 22.28
CA ASP A 4 18.49 -5.41 21.41
C ASP A 4 17.54 -4.54 20.57
N LEU A 5 17.71 -4.58 19.24
CA LEU A 5 16.88 -3.90 18.25
C LEU A 5 15.48 -4.55 18.18
N LYS A 6 14.76 -4.53 19.29
CA LYS A 6 13.41 -5.07 19.38
C LYS A 6 12.47 -4.12 18.65
N VAL A 7 11.93 -4.59 17.54
CA VAL A 7 10.92 -3.88 16.76
C VAL A 7 9.67 -3.70 17.62
N LYS A 8 9.21 -2.46 17.76
CA LYS A 8 8.03 -2.10 18.57
C LYS A 8 6.79 -1.86 17.73
N THR A 9 6.98 -1.40 16.49
CA THR A 9 5.90 -0.96 15.59
C THR A 9 6.20 -1.35 14.14
N ILE A 10 5.18 -1.78 13.42
CA ILE A 10 5.20 -2.13 12.00
C ILE A 10 4.16 -1.28 11.27
N LEU A 11 4.56 -0.62 10.19
CA LEU A 11 3.67 0.11 9.31
C LEU A 11 3.33 -0.76 8.09
N VAL A 12 2.05 -1.02 7.87
CA VAL A 12 1.54 -1.76 6.70
C VAL A 12 0.94 -0.77 5.72
N SER A 13 1.43 -0.80 4.48
CA SER A 13 1.06 0.12 3.40
C SER A 13 -0.31 -0.13 2.75
N GLN A 14 -1.00 -1.17 3.23
CA GLN A 14 -2.26 -1.65 2.69
C GLN A 14 -3.43 -1.04 3.47
N PRO A 15 -4.61 -0.90 2.85
CA PRO A 15 -5.82 -0.56 3.57
C PRO A 15 -6.10 -1.61 4.66
N GLU A 16 -6.72 -1.17 5.75
CA GLU A 16 -7.11 -2.07 6.82
C GLU A 16 -8.09 -3.14 6.27
N PRO A 17 -7.81 -4.43 6.48
CA PRO A 17 -8.67 -5.50 6.00
C PRO A 17 -10.02 -5.48 6.73
N LYS A 18 -11.11 -5.61 5.97
CA LYS A 18 -12.48 -5.56 6.50
C LYS A 18 -12.88 -6.79 7.33
N SER A 19 -12.18 -7.91 7.17
CA SER A 19 -12.42 -9.13 7.95
C SER A 19 -11.41 -9.23 9.10
N GLY A 20 -11.88 -9.60 10.28
CA GLY A 20 -11.09 -9.62 11.51
C GLY A 20 -9.93 -10.62 11.55
N SER A 21 -9.73 -11.44 10.52
CA SER A 21 -8.54 -12.29 10.36
C SER A 21 -7.66 -11.70 9.27
N SER A 22 -6.67 -10.93 9.72
CA SER A 22 -5.55 -10.51 8.89
C SER A 22 -4.28 -11.14 9.45
N PRO A 23 -3.39 -11.68 8.61
CA PRO A 23 -2.09 -12.16 9.05
C PRO A 23 -1.30 -11.13 9.86
N TYR A 24 -1.48 -9.83 9.59
CA TYR A 24 -0.80 -8.76 10.32
C TYR A 24 -1.38 -8.52 11.72
N HIS A 25 -2.69 -8.69 11.90
CA HIS A 25 -3.31 -8.63 13.23
C HIS A 25 -2.85 -9.78 14.12
N GLU A 26 -2.70 -10.97 13.57
CA GLU A 26 -2.18 -12.15 14.28
C GLU A 26 -0.69 -11.99 14.61
N LEU A 27 0.09 -11.40 13.70
CA LEU A 27 1.49 -11.05 13.91
C LEU A 27 1.66 -10.03 15.05
N GLY A 28 0.84 -8.96 15.06
CA GLY A 28 0.84 -7.95 16.14
C GLY A 28 0.56 -8.57 17.52
N LYS A 29 -0.43 -9.45 17.60
CA LYS A 29 -0.79 -10.16 18.83
C LYS A 29 0.29 -11.13 19.30
N SER A 30 0.84 -11.95 18.39
CA SER A 30 1.83 -12.98 18.74
C SER A 30 3.18 -12.41 19.16
N GLN A 31 3.64 -11.35 18.49
CA GLN A 31 4.95 -10.73 18.75
C GLN A 31 4.86 -9.52 19.71
N LYS A 32 3.66 -9.14 20.15
CA LYS A 32 3.39 -7.94 20.97
C LYS A 32 3.94 -6.66 20.33
N VAL A 33 3.75 -6.52 19.03
CA VAL A 33 4.16 -5.34 18.25
C VAL A 33 2.92 -4.58 17.77
N ASN A 34 3.00 -3.24 17.73
CA ASN A 34 1.91 -2.43 17.18
C ASN A 34 1.92 -2.50 15.65
N VAL A 35 0.74 -2.60 15.04
CA VAL A 35 0.59 -2.67 13.57
C VAL A 35 -0.33 -1.55 13.13
N ASP A 36 0.23 -0.60 12.39
CA ASP A 36 -0.50 0.55 11.85
C ASP A 36 -0.76 0.34 10.36
N PHE A 37 -2.01 0.48 9.91
CA PHE A 37 -2.36 0.41 8.48
C PHE A 37 -2.46 1.83 7.91
N ARG A 38 -1.65 2.15 6.90
CA ARG A 38 -1.76 3.38 6.11
C ARG A 38 -1.83 3.03 4.63
N SER A 39 -2.93 3.38 3.98
CA SER A 39 -3.00 3.33 2.51
C SER A 39 -1.99 4.30 1.90
N PHE A 40 -1.12 3.80 1.03
CA PHE A 40 -0.17 4.62 0.28
C PHE A 40 -0.81 5.35 -0.91
N ILE A 41 -2.03 4.96 -1.27
CA ILE A 41 -2.74 5.54 -2.41
C ILE A 41 -3.73 6.57 -1.86
N HIS A 42 -3.44 7.84 -2.13
CA HIS A 42 -4.38 8.94 -1.98
C HIS A 42 -5.06 9.16 -3.33
N LEU A 43 -6.34 8.82 -3.44
CA LEU A 43 -7.13 9.11 -4.63
C LEU A 43 -7.69 10.52 -4.49
N GLU A 44 -7.04 11.50 -5.13
CA GLU A 44 -7.65 12.81 -5.32
C GLU A 44 -8.61 12.74 -6.51
N PRO A 45 -9.90 13.04 -6.33
CA PRO A 45 -10.82 13.10 -7.44
C PRO A 45 -10.45 14.27 -8.34
N VAL A 46 -10.04 13.98 -9.56
CA VAL A 46 -9.79 14.98 -10.60
C VAL A 46 -11.01 15.13 -11.50
N ALA A 47 -11.34 16.36 -11.89
CA ALA A 47 -12.44 16.61 -12.81
C ALA A 47 -12.13 16.04 -14.21
N ALA A 48 -13.15 15.50 -14.88
CA ALA A 48 -12.99 14.97 -16.23
C ALA A 48 -12.51 16.03 -17.24
N SER A 49 -12.79 17.32 -16.98
CA SER A 49 -12.27 18.45 -17.75
C SER A 49 -10.75 18.52 -17.72
N ASP A 50 -10.14 18.23 -16.58
CA ASP A 50 -8.70 18.42 -16.34
C ASP A 50 -7.93 17.26 -16.95
N VAL A 51 -8.47 16.04 -16.85
CA VAL A 51 -7.92 14.84 -17.52
C VAL A 51 -7.92 15.01 -19.04
N ARG A 52 -8.99 15.55 -19.63
CA ARG A 52 -9.09 15.81 -21.08
C ARG A 52 -8.07 16.86 -21.55
N GLN A 53 -7.80 17.87 -20.73
CA GLN A 53 -6.81 18.90 -21.04
C GLN A 53 -5.38 18.36 -21.04
N GLN A 54 -5.08 17.36 -20.21
CA GLN A 54 -3.73 16.81 -20.06
C GLN A 54 -3.26 15.94 -21.24
N LYS A 55 -4.11 15.65 -22.24
CA LYS A 55 -3.77 14.84 -23.46
C LYS A 55 -2.96 13.56 -23.15
N VAL A 56 -3.19 12.95 -21.99
CA VAL A 56 -2.42 11.79 -21.54
C VAL A 56 -2.83 10.59 -22.39
N SER A 57 -1.89 10.02 -23.15
CA SER A 57 -2.12 8.79 -23.89
C SER A 57 -1.97 7.60 -22.94
N PHE A 58 -3.06 6.88 -22.68
CA PHE A 58 -3.04 5.66 -21.87
C PHE A 58 -2.57 4.42 -22.63
N TYR A 59 -2.12 4.58 -23.88
CA TYR A 59 -1.58 3.47 -24.66
C TYR A 59 -0.17 3.13 -24.22
N ARG A 60 -0.04 2.30 -23.18
CA ARG A 60 1.15 1.47 -22.98
C ARG A 60 0.85 0.06 -23.48
N SER A 61 0.81 -0.08 -24.81
CA SER A 61 0.89 -1.40 -25.43
C SER A 61 2.32 -1.88 -25.28
N HIS A 62 2.56 -2.80 -24.35
CA HIS A 62 3.78 -3.60 -24.39
C HIS A 62 3.62 -4.57 -25.56
N SER A 63 4.12 -4.17 -26.72
CA SER A 63 4.48 -5.12 -27.76
C SER A 63 5.46 -6.10 -27.13
N ARG A 64 5.02 -7.35 -26.92
CA ARG A 64 5.92 -8.43 -26.57
C ARG A 64 6.75 -8.71 -27.81
N ASP A 65 7.93 -8.11 -27.89
CA ASP A 65 9.03 -8.64 -28.69
C ASP A 65 9.51 -9.93 -28.02
N THR A 66 8.84 -11.04 -28.32
CA THR A 66 9.38 -12.40 -28.19
C THR A 66 8.67 -13.31 -29.19
N TYR A 67 9.23 -13.46 -30.38
CA TYR A 67 9.83 -14.69 -30.94
C TYR A 67 10.32 -14.44 -32.37
#